data_AF-K1S4G0-F1
#
_entry.id   AF-K1S4G0-F1
#
_cell.length_a   1.000
_cell.length_b   1.000
_cell.length_c   1.000
_cell.angle_alpha   90.00
_cell.angle_beta   90.00
_cell.angle_gamma   90.00
#
_symmetry.space_group_name_H-M   'P 1'
#
loop_
_entity.id
_entity.type
_entity.pdbx_description
1 polymer ?
#
loop_
_entity_poly.entity_id
_entity_poly.type
_entity_poly.pdbx_seq_one_letter_code
_entity_poly.pdbx_strand_id
1 'polypeptide(L)'
;MKLSQFNFKLPKDQVALYPHKAKHVVKTASGERTFEITRRDESRLMVLHKKSETIEMYKKDENGKDMVDADGNPVFLQFKDIVNYFEEGDTFIFNNTKVFPARLYGTKEKTDAKIEVFLLRELADDANDQLNGQLVGIDHNPP
;
A
#
# COMPACT_ATOMS: atom_id res chain seq x y z
N MET A 1 3.86 22.89 12.28
CA MET A 1 4.54 22.77 10.98
C MET A 1 3.61 23.27 9.89
N LYS A 2 4.10 24.01 8.87
CA LYS A 2 3.24 24.55 7.79
C LYS A 2 3.13 23.52 6.67
N LEU A 3 1.92 23.16 6.27
CA LEU A 3 1.66 22.16 5.21
C LEU A 3 2.27 22.54 3.86
N SER A 4 2.40 23.84 3.58
CA SER A 4 3.00 24.36 2.34
C SER A 4 4.44 23.90 2.10
N GLN A 5 5.14 23.46 3.15
CA GLN A 5 6.51 22.94 3.08
C GLN A 5 6.59 21.58 2.36
N PHE A 6 5.47 20.88 2.21
CA PHE A 6 5.39 19.57 1.57
C PHE A 6 4.78 19.63 0.15
N ASN A 7 4.55 20.83 -0.38
CA ASN A 7 4.00 20.98 -1.73
C ASN A 7 5.06 20.70 -2.80
N PHE A 8 4.72 19.85 -3.75
CA PHE A 8 5.53 19.57 -4.94
C PHE A 8 4.65 19.53 -6.20
N LYS A 9 5.27 19.67 -7.37
CA LYS A 9 4.56 19.60 -8.65
C LYS A 9 4.43 18.13 -9.07
N LEU A 10 3.21 17.60 -9.06
CA LEU A 10 2.91 16.25 -9.54
C LEU A 10 1.97 16.33 -10.77
N PRO A 11 2.45 15.97 -11.97
CA PRO A 11 1.60 15.82 -13.15
C PRO A 11 0.55 14.72 -12.94
N LYS A 12 -0.69 14.95 -13.39
CA LYS A 12 -1.81 14.01 -13.18
C LYS A 12 -1.62 12.69 -13.93
N ASP A 13 -0.92 12.73 -15.05
CA ASP A 13 -0.53 11.58 -15.88
C ASP A 13 0.45 10.64 -15.18
N GLN A 14 1.20 11.13 -14.17
CA GLN A 14 2.09 10.30 -13.37
C GLN A 14 1.36 9.56 -12.23
N VAL A 15 0.08 9.87 -12.00
CA VAL A 15 -0.73 9.19 -10.99
C VAL A 15 -1.26 7.89 -11.59
N ALA A 16 -0.78 6.76 -11.07
CA ALA A 16 -1.23 5.45 -11.51
C ALA A 16 -2.72 5.24 -11.17
N LEU A 17 -3.55 5.00 -12.19
CA LEU A 17 -4.97 4.64 -12.02
C LEU A 17 -5.16 3.15 -11.76
N TYR A 18 -4.20 2.33 -12.22
CA TYR A 18 -4.23 0.87 -12.11
C TYR A 18 -2.85 0.35 -11.69
N PRO A 19 -2.79 -0.85 -11.07
CA PRO A 19 -1.52 -1.52 -10.81
C PRO A 19 -0.73 -1.76 -12.10
N HIS A 20 0.60 -1.82 -11.98
CA HIS A 20 1.48 -2.13 -13.08
C HIS A 20 1.12 -3.47 -13.75
N LYS A 21 1.05 -3.49 -15.09
CA LYS A 21 0.79 -4.69 -15.90
C LYS A 21 1.91 -4.85 -16.92
N ALA A 22 2.49 -6.05 -17.03
CA ALA A 22 3.47 -6.36 -18.05
C ALA A 22 2.94 -7.41 -19.02
N LYS A 23 3.26 -7.25 -20.31
CA LYS A 23 2.95 -8.24 -21.34
C LYS A 23 4.09 -9.23 -21.39
N HIS A 24 3.81 -10.50 -21.09
CA HIS A 24 4.79 -11.57 -21.19
C HIS A 24 4.44 -12.44 -22.40
N VAL A 25 5.37 -12.52 -23.35
CA VAL A 25 5.23 -13.37 -24.53
C VAL A 25 5.85 -14.72 -24.22
N VAL A 26 5.03 -15.77 -24.17
CA VAL A 26 5.53 -17.14 -23.94
C VAL A 26 5.61 -17.83 -25.30
N LYS A 27 6.84 -18.07 -25.77
CA LYS A 27 7.10 -18.87 -26.96
C LYS A 27 7.02 -20.36 -26.61
N THR A 28 5.95 -21.02 -27.01
CA THR A 28 5.84 -22.49 -26.93
C THR A 28 6.19 -23.08 -28.29
N ALA A 29 6.65 -24.34 -28.33
CA ALA A 29 7.02 -25.07 -29.56
C ALA A 29 5.90 -25.14 -30.63
N SER A 30 4.66 -24.79 -30.29
CA SER A 30 3.46 -24.91 -31.15
C SER A 30 2.82 -23.56 -31.53
N GLY A 31 3.44 -22.43 -31.15
CA GLY A 31 2.90 -21.10 -31.42
C GLY A 31 3.17 -20.11 -30.28
N GLU A 32 3.35 -18.84 -30.66
CA GLU A 32 3.57 -17.73 -29.75
C GLU A 32 2.23 -17.29 -29.14
N ARG A 33 2.10 -17.34 -27.81
CA ARG A 33 0.93 -16.83 -27.09
C ARG A 33 1.36 -15.68 -26.19
N THR A 34 0.76 -14.52 -26.42
CA THR A 34 0.96 -13.33 -25.59
C THR A 34 -0.03 -13.35 -24.44
N PHE A 35 0.47 -13.32 -23.19
CA PHE A 35 -0.35 -13.20 -22.01
C PHE A 35 -0.07 -11.86 -21.33
N GLU A 36 -1.12 -11.09 -21.03
CA GLU A 36 -1.00 -9.93 -20.15
C GLU A 36 -1.03 -10.42 -18.71
N ILE A 37 0.10 -10.35 -18.01
CA ILE A 37 0.24 -10.82 -16.63
C ILE A 37 0.52 -9.63 -15.73
N THR A 38 -0.30 -9.45 -14.71
CA THR A 38 -0.09 -8.41 -13.70
C THR A 38 0.83 -8.97 -12.61
N ARG A 39 2.14 -8.72 -12.71
CA ARG A 39 3.11 -9.04 -11.66
C ARG A 39 3.40 -7.79 -10.83
N ARG A 40 3.12 -7.86 -9.52
CA ARG A 40 3.20 -6.69 -8.62
C ARG A 40 4.65 -6.29 -8.30
N ASP A 41 5.56 -7.25 -8.33
CA ASP A 41 6.99 -7.12 -8.09
C ASP A 41 7.77 -6.46 -9.25
N GLU A 42 7.11 -6.23 -10.38
CA GLU A 42 7.67 -5.52 -11.54
C GLU A 42 7.46 -3.99 -11.49
N SER A 43 6.87 -3.46 -10.40
CA SER A 43 6.81 -2.02 -10.18
C SER A 43 8.21 -1.42 -9.99
N ARG A 44 8.40 -0.16 -10.37
CA ARG A 44 9.66 0.58 -10.17
C ARG A 44 9.96 0.75 -8.68
N LEU A 45 11.25 0.65 -8.32
CA LEU A 45 11.76 0.87 -6.97
C LEU A 45 12.66 2.12 -6.96
N MET A 46 12.43 3.00 -5.99
CA MET A 46 13.31 4.13 -5.68
C MET A 46 13.88 3.90 -4.28
N VAL A 47 15.20 3.82 -4.17
CA VAL A 47 15.89 3.62 -2.89
C VAL A 47 16.54 4.94 -2.47
N LEU A 48 16.21 5.41 -1.27
CA LEU A 48 16.78 6.61 -0.70
C LEU A 48 17.67 6.21 0.48
N HIS A 49 18.96 6.48 0.36
CA HIS A 49 19.90 6.23 1.44
C HIS A 49 19.93 7.43 2.38
N LYS A 50 19.26 7.29 3.53
CA LYS A 50 19.11 8.39 4.50
C LYS A 50 20.44 8.99 4.99
N LYS A 51 21.50 8.18 5.10
CA LYS A 51 22.81 8.62 5.62
C LYS A 51 23.69 9.27 4.56
N SER A 52 23.69 8.74 3.34
CA SER A 52 24.51 9.25 2.24
C SER A 52 23.78 10.28 1.36
N GLU A 53 22.48 10.47 1.58
CA GLU A 53 21.60 11.35 0.78
C GLU A 53 21.58 11.00 -0.71
N THR A 54 21.95 9.76 -1.05
CA THR A 54 21.93 9.25 -2.42
C THR A 54 20.60 8.62 -2.76
N ILE A 55 20.21 8.75 -4.03
CA ILE A 55 18.97 8.18 -4.57
C ILE A 55 19.35 7.20 -5.69
N GLU A 56 18.91 5.96 -5.55
CA GLU A 56 19.10 4.91 -6.55
C GLU A 56 17.77 4.56 -7.21
N MET A 57 17.74 4.67 -8.54
CA MET A 57 16.55 4.42 -9.36
C MET A 57 16.82 3.52 -10.57
N TYR A 58 18.08 3.37 -10.95
CA TYR A 58 18.50 2.68 -12.16
C TYR A 58 19.39 1.50 -11.81
N LYS A 59 19.28 0.42 -12.58
CA LYS A 59 20.18 -0.73 -12.46
C LYS A 59 21.59 -0.31 -12.83
N LYS A 60 22.58 -0.87 -12.15
CA LYS A 60 24.00 -0.62 -12.40
C LYS A 60 24.63 -1.88 -13.00
N ASP A 61 25.45 -1.69 -14.03
CA ASP A 61 26.32 -2.75 -14.56
C ASP A 61 27.46 -3.06 -13.58
N GLU A 62 28.23 -4.12 -13.86
CA GLU A 62 29.41 -4.53 -13.08
C GLU A 62 30.45 -3.41 -12.88
N ASN A 63 30.43 -2.38 -13.73
CA ASN A 63 31.30 -1.21 -13.66
C ASN A 63 30.69 -0.01 -12.93
N GLY A 64 29.54 -0.17 -12.27
CA GLY A 64 28.84 0.88 -11.52
C GLY A 64 28.16 1.95 -12.37
N LYS A 65 28.12 1.77 -13.69
CA LYS A 65 27.42 2.65 -14.65
C LYS A 65 25.96 2.22 -14.80
N ASP A 66 25.06 3.18 -14.98
CA ASP A 66 23.64 2.88 -15.18
C ASP A 66 23.43 2.03 -16.44
N MET A 67 22.74 0.90 -16.28
CA MET A 67 22.35 0.00 -17.36
C MET A 67 21.42 0.75 -18.31
N VAL A 68 21.61 0.53 -19.60
CA VAL A 68 20.81 1.14 -20.65
C VAL A 68 20.15 0.04 -21.48
N ASP A 69 18.84 0.17 -21.71
CA ASP A 69 18.08 -0.69 -22.61
C ASP A 69 18.54 -0.52 -24.07
N ALA A 70 18.09 -1.42 -24.96
CA ALA A 70 18.39 -1.36 -26.39
C ALA A 70 18.03 -0.01 -27.05
N ASP A 71 17.08 0.73 -26.45
CA ASP A 71 16.59 2.03 -26.93
C ASP A 71 17.37 3.24 -26.36
N GLY A 72 18.44 3.03 -25.59
CA GLY A 72 19.22 4.12 -25.00
C GLY A 72 18.63 4.69 -23.70
N ASN A 73 17.57 4.10 -23.17
CA ASN A 73 16.92 4.53 -21.92
C ASN A 73 17.50 3.79 -20.70
N PRO A 74 17.69 4.46 -19.55
CA PRO A 74 18.19 3.80 -18.36
C PRO A 74 17.17 2.81 -17.79
N VAL A 75 17.66 1.63 -17.42
CA VAL A 75 16.80 0.55 -16.88
C VAL A 75 16.47 0.84 -15.43
N PHE A 76 15.19 0.97 -15.11
CA PHE A 76 14.75 1.20 -13.72
C PHE A 76 14.93 -0.04 -12.84
N LEU A 77 15.26 0.18 -11.57
CA LEU A 77 15.18 -0.86 -10.54
C LEU A 77 13.73 -1.33 -10.39
N GLN A 78 13.55 -2.62 -10.18
CA GLN A 78 12.24 -3.24 -9.95
C GLN A 78 12.10 -3.64 -8.48
N PHE A 79 10.86 -3.75 -7.99
CA PHE A 79 10.59 -4.11 -6.59
C PHE A 79 11.19 -5.46 -6.20
N LYS A 80 11.31 -6.40 -7.13
CA LYS A 80 12.05 -7.66 -6.90
C LYS A 80 13.50 -7.47 -6.46
N ASP A 81 14.15 -6.37 -6.87
CA ASP A 81 15.54 -6.06 -6.51
C ASP A 81 15.68 -5.59 -5.06
N ILE A 82 14.56 -5.36 -4.34
CA ILE A 82 14.57 -4.95 -2.93
C ILE A 82 15.30 -5.96 -2.04
N VAL A 83 15.27 -7.25 -2.41
CA VAL A 83 15.93 -8.33 -1.65
C VAL A 83 17.44 -8.15 -1.52
N ASN A 84 18.07 -7.41 -2.45
CA ASN A 84 19.51 -7.15 -2.44
C ASN A 84 19.92 -6.09 -1.40
N TYR A 85 18.97 -5.43 -0.75
CA TYR A 85 19.21 -4.39 0.26
C TYR A 85 19.07 -4.88 1.70
N PHE A 86 18.81 -6.18 1.89
CA PHE A 86 18.62 -6.77 3.20
C PHE A 86 19.65 -7.85 3.45
N GLU A 87 20.07 -7.95 4.71
CA GLU A 87 21.02 -8.94 5.19
C GLU A 87 20.33 -9.97 6.11
N GLU A 88 21.07 -11.02 6.44
CA GLU A 88 20.59 -12.00 7.41
C GLU A 88 20.38 -11.34 8.78
N GLY A 89 19.19 -11.55 9.37
CA GLY A 89 18.80 -10.93 10.64
C GLY A 89 17.88 -9.72 10.49
N ASP A 90 17.70 -9.19 9.29
CA ASP A 90 16.70 -8.15 9.04
C ASP A 90 15.28 -8.67 9.20
N THR A 91 14.41 -7.82 9.77
CA THR A 91 13.01 -8.19 10.06
C THR A 91 12.05 -7.30 9.30
N PHE A 92 11.17 -7.93 8.52
CA PHE A 92 10.07 -7.24 7.86
C PHE A 92 8.83 -7.18 8.75
N ILE A 93 8.40 -5.96 9.06
CA ILE A 93 7.15 -5.72 9.76
C ILE A 93 6.10 -5.33 8.73
N PHE A 94 5.24 -6.27 8.38
CA PHE A 94 4.11 -6.02 7.48
C PHE A 94 2.86 -5.65 8.28
N ASN A 95 2.12 -4.66 7.80
CA ASN A 95 0.79 -4.36 8.34
C ASN A 95 -0.22 -5.37 7.78
N ASN A 96 -0.74 -6.24 8.62
CA ASN A 96 -1.86 -7.12 8.28
C ASN A 96 -3.17 -6.52 8.81
N THR A 97 -3.87 -5.75 7.97
CA THR A 97 -5.13 -5.13 8.34
C THR A 97 -6.24 -6.18 8.42
N LYS A 98 -6.76 -6.44 9.63
CA LYS A 98 -8.02 -7.15 9.85
C LYS A 98 -9.11 -6.15 10.19
N VAL A 99 -10.12 -6.06 9.35
CA VAL A 99 -11.30 -5.24 9.65
C VAL A 99 -12.12 -5.98 10.70
N PHE A 100 -12.26 -5.39 11.88
CA PHE A 100 -13.15 -5.90 12.91
C PHE A 100 -14.60 -5.54 12.52
N PRO A 101 -15.49 -6.52 12.29
CA PRO A 101 -16.90 -6.24 12.00
C PRO A 101 -17.60 -5.83 13.30
N ALA A 102 -17.51 -4.54 13.62
CA ALA A 102 -17.93 -3.96 14.88
C ALA A 102 -19.24 -3.18 14.78
N ARG A 103 -19.98 -3.37 13.68
CA ARG A 103 -21.17 -2.59 13.36
C ARG A 103 -22.41 -3.27 13.91
N LEU A 104 -23.11 -2.58 14.80
CA LEU A 104 -24.44 -2.96 15.27
C LEU A 104 -25.46 -1.97 14.71
N TYR A 105 -26.57 -2.51 14.22
CA TYR A 105 -27.73 -1.73 13.78
C TYR A 105 -28.83 -1.85 14.82
N GLY A 106 -29.38 -0.72 15.26
CA GLY A 106 -30.45 -0.69 16.23
C GLY A 106 -31.44 0.43 15.93
N THR A 107 -32.62 0.32 16.54
CA THR A 107 -33.65 1.35 16.46
C THR A 107 -33.87 1.93 17.86
N LYS A 108 -33.86 3.25 17.98
CA LYS A 108 -34.12 3.92 19.25
C LYS A 108 -35.60 3.80 19.61
N GLU A 109 -35.91 3.05 20.68
CA GLU A 109 -37.30 2.76 21.08
C GLU A 109 -38.21 3.99 21.22
N LYS A 110 -37.65 5.15 21.58
CA LYS A 110 -38.43 6.38 21.81
C LYS A 110 -38.69 7.23 20.57
N THR A 111 -37.83 7.14 19.55
CA THR A 111 -37.87 8.08 18.41
C THR A 111 -37.86 7.38 17.05
N ASP A 112 -37.87 6.04 17.05
CA ASP A 112 -37.76 5.17 15.87
C ASP A 112 -36.55 5.49 14.97
N ALA A 113 -35.56 6.19 15.53
CA ALA A 113 -34.38 6.62 14.81
C ALA A 113 -33.44 5.42 14.61
N LYS A 114 -32.92 5.28 13.39
CA LYS A 114 -31.91 4.27 13.05
C LYS A 114 -30.56 4.70 13.62
N ILE A 115 -29.95 3.84 14.43
CA ILE A 115 -28.63 4.07 15.02
C ILE A 115 -27.67 3.02 14.47
N GLU A 116 -26.48 3.47 14.09
CA GLU A 116 -25.33 2.62 13.80
C GLU A 116 -24.28 2.81 14.92
N VAL A 117 -23.86 1.70 15.52
CA VAL A 117 -22.87 1.68 16.61
C VAL A 117 -21.62 0.95 16.14
N PHE A 118 -20.45 1.56 16.36
CA PHE A 118 -19.16 0.94 16.07
C PHE A 118 -18.42 0.57 17.37
N LEU A 119 -18.16 -0.72 17.57
CA LEU A 119 -17.37 -1.23 18.70
C LEU A 119 -15.86 -1.04 18.42
N LEU A 120 -15.22 -0.10 19.13
CA LEU A 120 -13.79 0.18 18.93
C LEU A 120 -12.87 -0.75 19.70
N ARG A 121 -13.27 -1.17 20.90
CA ARG A 121 -12.46 -1.99 21.81
C ARG A 121 -13.34 -2.70 22.83
N GLU A 122 -13.02 -3.96 23.11
CA GLU A 122 -13.52 -4.71 24.26
C GLU A 122 -12.78 -4.23 25.53
N LEU A 123 -13.52 -3.80 26.56
CA LEU A 123 -12.93 -3.63 27.90
C LEU A 123 -12.94 -4.97 28.60
N ALA A 124 -11.86 -5.29 29.30
CA ALA A 124 -11.75 -6.49 30.12
C ALA A 124 -12.81 -6.49 31.24
N ASP A 125 -13.20 -7.70 31.69
CA ASP A 125 -14.16 -7.98 32.75
C ASP A 125 -13.67 -7.52 34.15
N ASP A 126 -13.37 -6.24 34.33
CA ASP A 126 -13.32 -5.67 35.67
C ASP A 126 -14.76 -5.42 36.13
N ALA A 127 -15.26 -6.39 36.89
CA ALA A 127 -16.63 -6.58 37.35
C ALA A 127 -17.25 -5.46 38.21
N ASN A 128 -16.78 -4.22 38.11
CA ASN A 128 -17.31 -3.07 38.87
C ASN A 128 -17.52 -1.78 38.07
N ASP A 129 -17.24 -1.74 36.77
CA ASP A 129 -17.56 -0.55 35.95
C ASP A 129 -18.77 -0.83 35.05
N GLN A 130 -19.96 -0.76 35.64
CA GLN A 130 -21.21 -0.82 34.90
C GLN A 130 -21.28 0.39 33.96
N LEU A 131 -21.13 0.10 32.65
CA LEU A 131 -21.09 1.05 31.54
C LEU A 131 -19.74 1.75 31.42
N ASN A 132 -18.86 1.30 30.52
CA ASN A 132 -18.05 2.17 29.65
C ASN A 132 -17.27 1.39 28.58
N GLY A 133 -17.95 0.57 27.77
CA GLY A 133 -17.51 0.40 26.39
C GLY A 133 -17.47 1.78 25.75
N GLN A 134 -16.33 2.21 25.19
CA GLN A 134 -16.28 3.49 24.47
C GLN A 134 -17.05 3.33 23.15
N LEU A 135 -18.38 3.43 23.25
CA LEU A 135 -19.33 3.41 22.15
C LEU A 135 -19.35 4.82 21.56
N VAL A 136 -18.70 4.99 20.41
CA VAL A 136 -18.88 6.21 19.62
C VAL A 136 -20.13 6.00 18.77
N GLY A 137 -21.28 6.41 19.31
CA GLY A 137 -22.52 6.47 18.54
C GLY A 137 -22.49 7.69 17.63
N ILE A 138 -22.54 7.47 16.32
CA ILE A 138 -22.77 8.53 15.35
C ILE A 138 -24.23 8.42 14.95
N ASP A 139 -25.05 9.39 15.36
CA ASP A 139 -26.44 9.50 14.95
C ASP A 139 -26.45 9.96 13.48
N HIS A 140 -26.22 9.02 12.57
CA HIS A 140 -26.37 9.26 11.14
C HIS A 140 -27.85 9.09 10.84
N ASN A 141 -28.58 10.20 10.81
CA ASN A 141 -29.89 10.22 10.17
C ASN A 141 -29.63 10.16 8.65
N PRO A 142 -29.85 9.02 7.96
CA PRO A 142 -29.72 8.99 6.51
C PRO A 142 -30.79 9.92 5.89
N PRO A 143 -30.54 10.51 4.70
CA PRO A 143 -31.57 11.26 3.97
C PRO A 143 -32.77 10.40 3.58
#